data_AF-A0A1Y4DX69-F1
#
_entry.id   AF-A0A1Y4DX69-F1
#
_cell.length_a   1.000
_cell.length_b   1.000
_cell.length_c   1.000
_cell.angle_alpha   90.00
_cell.angle_beta   90.00
_cell.angle_gamma   90.00
#
_symmetry.space_group_name_H-M   'P 1'
#
loop_
_entity.id
_entity.type
_entity.pdbx_description
1 polymer ?
#
loop_
_entity_poly.entity_id
_entity_poly.type
_entity_poly.pdbx_seq_one_letter_code
_entity_poly.pdbx_strand_id
1 'polypeptide(L)'
;DGWYTKDGTDGDWGDKVESLPAAFPAGVTTYYAKWAADFTDFEDPFEADAVGQTWPYDASERTLKISGTYPGDVLTYEFDGQTVTATVNGDGKIEGAPTFKDVEDSTTVKVTISRGGETASGEAAMKIQPAALVVTTPSASKTYDGTALTAAGTIKGFVNGETATFTTTGSVTNVDDPNNGVVGNNTYSLVWDGTASESNYAIITENLGTLTVIPQTINPEDPDNPGSYMGVTVNDPQNTVYNGTDQAWLPTVVSEEGVTLTQSTDGGETGDYIVSYNNSTINAGHIVVTITGCGNYAGTVTREYDIFRATIRVHANNHSKVQGQADPSLTSWYEGAVANEIPGWTGFISRAAGEAPGQYAIGQNTLRLADGQNGFLESNYTLEFVGATFTITPAPVTPDGGDDTPVTPVTPVNPVPGPDDGADDATDDAETEAIDDDETPLTESIEDDDTPLASGREDRDCWVHWFMFVGLAVSAIYYIGALIHRRKFTGDLKSYEDSVLNPDDQNRA
;
A
#
# COMPACT_ATOMS: atom_id res chain seq x y z
N ASP A 1 80.79 -55.89 8.58
CA ASP A 1 81.54 -57.13 8.89
C ASP A 1 82.08 -57.92 7.70
N GLY A 2 81.77 -57.56 6.45
CA GLY A 2 82.43 -58.10 5.25
C GLY A 2 81.50 -58.89 4.33
N TRP A 3 82.07 -59.49 3.29
CA TRP A 3 81.36 -60.36 2.33
C TRP A 3 81.54 -61.82 2.72
N TYR A 4 80.53 -62.65 2.49
CA TYR A 4 80.53 -64.07 2.85
C TYR A 4 79.95 -64.90 1.70
N THR A 5 80.42 -66.14 1.54
CA THR A 5 79.83 -67.10 0.60
C THR A 5 78.58 -67.74 1.22
N LYS A 6 77.68 -68.28 0.39
CA LYS A 6 76.56 -69.11 0.86
C LYS A 6 77.04 -70.55 0.98
N ASP A 7 77.00 -71.13 2.17
CA ASP A 7 77.05 -72.60 2.27
C ASP A 7 75.65 -73.14 1.93
N GLY A 8 75.57 -74.25 1.20
CA GLY A 8 74.37 -74.76 0.53
C GLY A 8 73.29 -75.32 1.46
N THR A 9 73.27 -74.96 2.74
CA THR A 9 72.23 -75.36 3.71
C THR A 9 71.64 -74.14 4.41
N ASP A 10 70.33 -74.18 4.62
CA ASP A 10 69.53 -73.03 5.05
C ASP A 10 70.00 -72.47 6.40
N GLY A 11 70.46 -71.21 6.38
CA GLY A 11 70.64 -70.37 7.56
C GLY A 11 72.08 -70.17 8.05
N ASP A 12 73.05 -70.95 7.60
CA ASP A 12 74.46 -70.77 7.98
C ASP A 12 75.26 -69.98 6.94
N TRP A 13 75.98 -68.96 7.42
CA TRP A 13 76.86 -68.13 6.58
C TRP A 13 78.13 -68.92 6.27
N GLY A 14 78.53 -68.97 5.00
CA GLY A 14 79.81 -69.56 4.59
C GLY A 14 81.01 -68.69 4.98
N ASP A 15 82.20 -69.07 4.51
CA ASP A 15 83.45 -68.41 4.87
C ASP A 15 83.50 -66.92 4.51
N LYS A 16 84.19 -66.13 5.35
CA LYS A 16 84.44 -64.71 5.11
C LYS A 16 85.34 -64.53 3.90
N VAL A 17 84.91 -63.69 2.98
CA VAL A 17 85.63 -63.34 1.75
C VAL A 17 86.45 -62.08 2.01
N GLU A 18 87.77 -62.22 2.08
CA GLU A 18 88.68 -61.08 2.34
C GLU A 18 88.87 -60.16 1.11
N SER A 19 88.65 -60.68 -0.11
CA SER A 19 88.60 -59.88 -1.33
C SER A 19 87.80 -60.59 -2.42
N LEU A 20 87.03 -59.83 -3.23
CA LEU A 20 86.27 -60.39 -4.34
C LEU A 20 87.20 -60.77 -5.51
N PRO A 21 86.93 -61.87 -6.24
CA PRO A 21 87.75 -62.29 -7.37
C PRO A 21 87.65 -61.29 -8.53
N ALA A 22 88.76 -61.06 -9.23
CA ALA A 22 88.84 -60.11 -10.35
C ALA A 22 88.03 -60.52 -11.60
N ALA A 23 87.61 -61.79 -11.69
CA ALA A 23 86.68 -62.29 -12.69
C ALA A 23 85.86 -63.44 -12.10
N PHE A 24 84.53 -63.39 -12.23
CA PHE A 24 83.63 -64.43 -11.72
C PHE A 24 83.54 -65.60 -12.74
N PRO A 25 83.73 -66.87 -12.30
CA PRO A 25 83.63 -68.03 -13.19
C PRO A 25 82.18 -68.25 -13.68
N ALA A 26 82.03 -68.93 -14.83
CA ALA A 26 80.70 -69.21 -15.41
C ALA A 26 79.86 -70.13 -14.51
N GLY A 27 78.77 -69.58 -13.97
CA GLY A 27 77.86 -70.20 -13.00
C GLY A 27 77.23 -69.14 -12.09
N VAL A 28 76.18 -69.47 -11.33
CA VAL A 28 75.56 -68.54 -10.37
C VAL A 28 76.22 -68.73 -9.00
N THR A 29 77.15 -67.86 -8.64
CA THR A 29 77.70 -67.77 -7.28
C THR A 29 77.09 -66.56 -6.58
N THR A 30 76.38 -66.77 -5.47
CA THR A 30 75.74 -65.71 -4.68
C THR A 30 76.62 -65.32 -3.51
N TYR A 31 77.01 -64.04 -3.44
CA TYR A 31 77.72 -63.45 -2.31
C TYR A 31 76.75 -62.64 -1.45
N TYR A 32 76.90 -62.72 -0.14
CA TYR A 32 76.08 -61.97 0.80
C TYR A 32 76.95 -60.96 1.53
N ALA A 33 76.47 -59.72 1.64
CA ALA A 33 77.11 -58.71 2.47
C ALA A 33 76.48 -58.73 3.86
N LYS A 34 77.32 -58.80 4.90
CA LYS A 34 76.88 -58.67 6.29
C LYS A 34 77.29 -57.29 6.83
N TRP A 35 76.29 -56.51 7.14
CA TRP A 35 76.41 -55.24 7.83
C TRP A 35 75.79 -55.42 9.22
N ALA A 36 76.53 -55.09 10.27
CA ALA A 36 75.94 -54.82 11.57
C ALA A 36 75.49 -53.36 11.51
N ALA A 37 74.20 -53.11 11.73
CA ALA A 37 73.75 -51.76 11.96
C ALA A 37 74.31 -51.33 13.31
N ASP A 38 75.14 -50.30 13.31
CA ASP A 38 75.64 -49.69 14.53
C ASP A 38 74.58 -48.73 15.03
N PHE A 39 73.89 -49.11 16.10
CA PHE A 39 72.87 -48.29 16.75
C PHE A 39 73.43 -47.54 17.97
N THR A 40 74.75 -47.56 18.21
CA THR A 40 75.32 -46.91 19.42
C THR A 40 75.26 -45.39 19.39
N ASP A 41 74.97 -44.78 18.24
CA ASP A 41 74.78 -43.33 18.08
C ASP A 41 73.31 -42.94 17.81
N PHE A 42 72.35 -43.86 17.92
CA PHE A 42 70.94 -43.48 18.06
C PHE A 42 70.69 -43.15 19.53
N GLU A 43 71.13 -41.98 19.97
CA GLU A 43 70.39 -41.31 21.05
C GLU A 43 69.01 -41.02 20.46
N ASP A 44 68.00 -41.80 20.86
CA ASP A 44 66.60 -41.36 20.75
C ASP A 44 66.51 -40.17 21.71
N PRO A 45 66.56 -38.92 21.22
CA PRO A 45 66.57 -37.79 22.13
C PRO A 45 65.28 -37.90 22.92
N PHE A 46 65.39 -37.94 24.25
CA PHE A 46 64.24 -37.99 25.13
C PHE A 46 63.47 -36.68 24.96
N GLU A 47 62.55 -36.66 23.99
CA GLU A 47 61.72 -35.52 23.61
C GLU A 47 60.26 -35.87 23.82
N ALA A 48 59.50 -34.93 24.38
CA ALA A 48 58.07 -35.04 24.53
C ALA A 48 57.41 -34.44 23.29
N ASP A 49 57.14 -35.27 22.30
CA ASP A 49 56.52 -34.81 21.05
C ASP A 49 54.99 -34.77 21.21
N ALA A 50 54.50 -33.59 21.59
CA ALA A 50 53.09 -33.30 21.74
C ALA A 50 52.56 -32.67 20.45
N VAL A 51 51.54 -33.27 19.84
CA VAL A 51 50.98 -32.80 18.56
C VAL A 51 49.70 -32.02 18.81
N GLY A 52 49.64 -30.80 18.30
CA GLY A 52 48.42 -29.99 18.34
C GLY A 52 47.27 -30.68 17.60
N GLN A 53 46.07 -30.68 18.21
CA GLN A 53 44.89 -31.36 17.68
C GLN A 53 43.72 -30.38 17.57
N THR A 54 42.93 -30.53 16.51
CA THR A 54 41.68 -29.79 16.30
C THR A 54 40.58 -30.76 15.88
N TRP A 55 39.44 -30.74 16.58
CA TRP A 55 38.31 -31.63 16.32
C TRP A 55 37.00 -30.84 16.32
N PRO A 56 35.99 -31.22 15.50
CA PRO A 56 34.64 -30.73 15.72
C PRO A 56 34.06 -31.31 17.01
N TYR A 57 33.19 -30.58 17.67
CA TYR A 57 32.43 -31.07 18.81
C TYR A 57 31.57 -32.27 18.39
N ASP A 58 31.75 -33.40 19.06
CA ASP A 58 31.02 -34.65 18.82
C ASP A 58 30.56 -35.34 20.11
N ALA A 59 30.53 -34.60 21.22
CA ALA A 59 30.21 -35.06 22.57
C ALA A 59 31.08 -36.21 23.10
N SER A 60 32.19 -36.53 22.45
CA SER A 60 33.12 -37.59 22.89
C SER A 60 34.30 -37.00 23.65
N GLU A 61 34.73 -37.69 24.70
CA GLU A 61 35.97 -37.36 25.41
C GLU A 61 37.19 -37.62 24.52
N ARG A 62 38.12 -36.66 24.52
CA ARG A 62 39.38 -36.72 23.75
C ARG A 62 40.57 -36.56 24.69
N THR A 63 41.66 -37.25 24.40
CA THR A 63 42.94 -37.07 25.10
C THR A 63 44.00 -36.53 24.16
N LEU A 64 44.97 -35.79 24.70
CA LEU A 64 46.12 -35.34 23.92
C LEU A 64 46.99 -36.53 23.50
N LYS A 65 47.32 -36.62 22.22
CA LYS A 65 48.21 -37.66 21.70
C LYS A 65 49.65 -37.26 21.98
N ILE A 66 50.39 -38.17 22.62
CA ILE A 66 51.80 -38.01 22.98
C ILE A 66 52.59 -39.15 22.35
N SER A 67 53.60 -38.82 21.55
CA SER A 67 54.58 -39.78 21.01
C SER A 67 55.82 -39.88 21.90
N GLY A 68 56.63 -40.93 21.69
CA GLY A 68 57.90 -41.12 22.43
C GLY A 68 57.75 -41.65 23.86
N THR A 69 56.56 -42.16 24.20
CA THR A 69 56.27 -42.74 25.52
C THR A 69 56.58 -44.24 25.57
N TYR A 70 57.09 -44.69 26.71
CA TYR A 70 57.45 -46.09 26.98
C TYR A 70 56.80 -46.57 28.28
N PRO A 71 56.49 -47.88 28.42
CA PRO A 71 55.92 -48.42 29.65
C PRO A 71 56.72 -48.06 30.90
N GLY A 72 56.02 -47.54 31.92
CA GLY A 72 56.62 -47.05 33.16
C GLY A 72 56.93 -45.55 33.18
N ASP A 73 56.78 -44.84 32.05
CA ASP A 73 56.88 -43.38 32.04
C ASP A 73 55.76 -42.73 32.86
N VAL A 74 56.11 -41.63 33.52
CA VAL A 74 55.17 -40.75 34.23
C VAL A 74 55.00 -39.47 33.43
N LEU A 75 53.77 -39.11 33.09
CA LEU A 75 53.43 -37.89 32.38
C LEU A 75 52.77 -36.89 33.33
N THR A 76 53.21 -35.65 33.29
CA THR A 76 52.59 -34.52 34.00
C THR A 76 52.03 -33.54 32.98
N TYR A 77 50.73 -33.33 33.01
CA TYR A 77 50.00 -32.38 32.17
C TYR A 77 49.73 -31.10 32.98
N GLU A 78 50.10 -29.96 32.43
CA GLU A 78 49.84 -28.62 32.99
C GLU A 78 48.99 -27.82 31.99
N PHE A 79 47.81 -27.38 32.42
CA PHE A 79 46.87 -26.58 31.61
C PHE A 79 45.92 -25.83 32.56
N ASP A 80 45.55 -24.60 32.22
CA ASP A 80 44.59 -23.77 32.98
C ASP A 80 44.83 -23.72 34.51
N GLY A 81 46.09 -23.76 34.92
CA GLY A 81 46.49 -23.77 36.34
C GLY A 81 46.27 -25.11 37.06
N GLN A 82 45.84 -26.15 36.35
CA GLN A 82 45.73 -27.52 36.84
C GLN A 82 46.98 -28.34 36.52
N THR A 83 47.23 -29.35 37.34
CA THR A 83 48.28 -30.33 37.12
C THR A 83 47.71 -31.73 37.28
N VAL A 84 47.78 -32.54 36.21
CA VAL A 84 47.27 -33.92 36.18
C VAL A 84 48.43 -34.86 35.87
N THR A 85 48.53 -35.97 36.59
CA THR A 85 49.57 -36.98 36.37
C THR A 85 48.97 -38.27 35.81
N ALA A 86 49.63 -38.83 34.80
CA ALA A 86 49.26 -40.08 34.16
C ALA A 86 50.46 -41.04 34.09
N THR A 87 50.18 -42.32 33.91
CA THR A 87 51.21 -43.36 33.77
C THR A 87 51.03 -44.14 32.50
N VAL A 88 52.14 -44.51 31.87
CA VAL A 88 52.14 -45.40 30.70
C VAL A 88 52.19 -46.84 31.19
N ASN A 89 51.14 -47.60 30.92
CA ASN A 89 51.02 -48.97 31.35
C ASN A 89 51.93 -49.93 30.56
N GLY A 90 52.01 -51.18 31.03
CA GLY A 90 52.79 -52.25 30.41
C GLY A 90 52.44 -52.53 28.94
N ASP A 91 51.23 -52.15 28.50
CA ASP A 91 50.72 -52.27 27.13
C ASP A 91 50.93 -51.00 26.28
N GLY A 92 51.59 -49.97 26.84
CA GLY A 92 51.81 -48.68 26.18
C GLY A 92 50.63 -47.72 26.25
N LYS A 93 49.53 -48.08 26.93
CA LYS A 93 48.38 -47.17 27.09
C LYS A 93 48.66 -46.15 28.19
N ILE A 94 48.31 -44.89 27.94
CA ILE A 94 48.38 -43.84 28.95
C ILE A 94 47.10 -43.90 29.80
N GLU A 95 47.22 -44.20 31.09
CA GLU A 95 46.13 -44.18 32.05
C GLU A 95 46.21 -42.96 32.97
N GLY A 96 45.08 -42.28 33.17
CA GLY A 96 45.00 -41.05 33.96
C GLY A 96 45.25 -39.76 33.17
N ALA A 97 45.34 -39.83 31.82
CA ALA A 97 45.43 -38.64 30.99
C ALA A 97 44.16 -37.77 31.13
N PRO A 98 44.29 -36.43 31.15
CA PRO A 98 43.14 -35.54 31.15
C PRO A 98 42.32 -35.71 29.87
N THR A 99 41.00 -35.60 30.00
CA THR A 99 40.05 -35.62 28.89
C THR A 99 39.51 -34.23 28.61
N PHE A 100 39.26 -33.95 27.34
CA PHE A 100 38.70 -32.71 26.82
C PHE A 100 37.50 -33.09 25.97
N LYS A 101 36.33 -32.50 26.22
CA LYS A 101 35.07 -32.87 25.58
C LYS A 101 34.38 -31.65 24.96
N ASP A 102 34.29 -30.55 25.70
CA ASP A 102 33.52 -29.37 25.33
C ASP A 102 34.43 -28.28 24.72
N VAL A 103 33.85 -27.36 23.95
CA VAL A 103 34.60 -26.28 23.28
C VAL A 103 35.36 -25.42 24.29
N GLU A 104 34.78 -25.20 25.47
CA GLU A 104 35.42 -24.49 26.59
C GLU A 104 36.66 -25.20 27.13
N ASP A 105 36.79 -26.51 26.92
CA ASP A 105 38.00 -27.27 27.31
C ASP A 105 39.19 -26.97 26.37
N SER A 106 39.00 -26.19 25.30
CA SER A 106 40.06 -25.86 24.36
C SER A 106 41.17 -25.04 25.03
N THR A 107 42.36 -25.63 25.15
CA THR A 107 43.50 -25.01 25.85
C THR A 107 44.84 -25.44 25.25
N THR A 108 45.92 -24.80 25.70
CA THR A 108 47.29 -25.26 25.43
C THR A 108 47.74 -26.11 26.60
N VAL A 109 48.12 -27.36 26.32
CA VAL A 109 48.54 -28.32 27.32
C VAL A 109 50.05 -28.47 27.22
N LYS A 110 50.73 -28.20 28.33
CA LYS A 110 52.14 -28.53 28.49
C LYS A 110 52.24 -29.93 29.08
N VAL A 111 53.07 -30.78 28.48
CA VAL A 111 53.28 -32.16 28.92
C VAL A 111 54.73 -32.36 29.24
N THR A 112 55.00 -32.90 30.42
CA THR A 112 56.35 -33.30 30.86
C THR A 112 56.38 -34.82 31.05
N ILE A 113 57.23 -35.52 30.32
CA ILE A 113 57.48 -36.96 30.47
C ILE A 113 58.67 -37.13 31.41
N SER A 114 58.56 -38.02 32.40
CA SER A 114 59.66 -38.40 33.29
C SER A 114 59.95 -39.89 33.21
N ARG A 115 61.24 -40.23 32.98
CA ARG A 115 61.76 -41.60 32.90
C ARG A 115 63.08 -41.70 33.65
N GLY A 116 63.16 -42.54 34.67
CA GLY A 116 64.44 -42.85 35.34
C GLY A 116 65.20 -41.64 35.94
N GLY A 117 64.52 -40.51 36.17
CA GLY A 117 65.12 -39.25 36.66
C GLY A 117 65.38 -38.19 35.58
N GLU A 118 65.21 -38.53 34.30
CA GLU A 118 65.25 -37.58 33.18
C GLU A 118 63.86 -37.00 32.91
N THR A 119 63.80 -35.78 32.36
CA THR A 119 62.55 -35.09 32.02
C THR A 119 62.61 -34.47 30.62
N ALA A 120 61.55 -34.64 29.84
CA ALA A 120 61.35 -34.00 28.54
C ALA A 120 60.02 -33.25 28.55
N SER A 121 59.94 -32.07 27.95
CA SER A 121 58.71 -31.27 27.92
C SER A 121 58.35 -30.79 26.53
N GLY A 122 57.06 -30.82 26.21
CA GLY A 122 56.49 -30.28 24.99
C GLY A 122 55.18 -29.57 25.27
N GLU A 123 54.73 -28.74 24.33
CA GLU A 123 53.46 -28.01 24.43
C GLU A 123 52.64 -28.22 23.16
N ALA A 124 51.35 -28.46 23.31
CA ALA A 124 50.44 -28.63 22.19
C ALA A 124 49.06 -28.04 22.51
N ALA A 125 48.45 -27.44 21.49
CA ALA A 125 47.07 -26.95 21.59
C ALA A 125 46.08 -28.11 21.41
N MET A 126 45.12 -28.23 22.33
CA MET A 126 43.90 -29.00 22.16
C MET A 126 42.78 -28.02 21.79
N LYS A 127 42.21 -28.15 20.59
CA LYS A 127 41.11 -27.30 20.11
C LYS A 127 39.89 -28.14 19.77
N ILE A 128 38.74 -27.75 20.29
CA ILE A 128 37.44 -28.29 19.94
C ILE A 128 36.64 -27.17 19.28
N GLN A 129 36.20 -27.38 18.05
CA GLN A 129 35.42 -26.41 17.28
C GLN A 129 33.93 -26.65 17.52
N PRO A 130 33.11 -25.59 17.64
CA PRO A 130 31.67 -25.74 17.79
C PRO A 130 31.05 -26.59 16.68
N ALA A 131 30.07 -27.41 17.05
CA ALA A 131 29.21 -28.11 16.11
C ALA A 131 28.29 -27.11 15.38
N ALA A 132 28.05 -27.39 14.11
CA ALA A 132 27.27 -26.53 13.24
C ALA A 132 25.76 -26.70 13.46
N LEU A 133 25.06 -25.61 13.74
CA LEU A 133 23.61 -25.53 13.73
C LEU A 133 23.09 -24.84 12.47
N VAL A 134 21.96 -25.36 11.96
CA VAL A 134 21.23 -24.81 10.83
C VAL A 134 19.81 -24.52 11.26
N VAL A 135 19.40 -23.25 11.15
CA VAL A 135 18.04 -22.80 11.43
C VAL A 135 17.29 -22.59 10.12
N THR A 136 16.03 -23.02 10.07
CA THR A 136 15.17 -22.81 8.90
C THR A 136 13.76 -22.48 9.36
N THR A 137 13.23 -21.34 8.94
CA THR A 137 11.84 -20.95 9.13
C THR A 137 11.17 -20.81 7.77
N PRO A 138 9.93 -21.32 7.57
CA PRO A 138 9.28 -21.24 6.27
C PRO A 138 8.70 -19.84 6.00
N SER A 139 8.48 -19.53 4.73
CA SER A 139 7.64 -18.41 4.33
C SER A 139 6.17 -18.83 4.31
N ALA A 140 5.27 -17.90 4.63
CA ALA A 140 3.82 -18.09 4.54
C ALA A 140 3.13 -16.79 4.16
N SER A 141 1.94 -16.90 3.58
CA SER A 141 1.10 -15.74 3.28
C SER A 141 -0.37 -16.05 3.49
N LYS A 142 -1.15 -15.00 3.77
CA LYS A 142 -2.61 -15.05 3.81
C LYS A 142 -3.22 -13.68 3.52
N THR A 143 -4.50 -13.66 3.17
CA THR A 143 -5.29 -12.42 3.17
C THR A 143 -5.56 -11.98 4.61
N TYR A 144 -5.62 -10.66 4.84
CA TYR A 144 -6.00 -10.11 6.13
C TYR A 144 -7.37 -10.62 6.58
N ASP A 145 -7.41 -11.16 7.80
CA ASP A 145 -8.61 -11.73 8.44
C ASP A 145 -8.67 -11.33 9.94
N GLY A 146 -7.84 -10.38 10.37
CA GLY A 146 -7.72 -9.95 11.77
C GLY A 146 -6.98 -10.91 12.72
N THR A 147 -6.53 -12.08 12.24
CA THR A 147 -5.79 -13.05 13.07
C THR A 147 -4.29 -13.06 12.73
N ALA A 148 -3.45 -13.47 13.67
CA ALA A 148 -2.01 -13.54 13.44
C ALA A 148 -1.64 -14.69 12.49
N LEU A 149 -0.81 -14.40 11.48
CA LEU A 149 -0.10 -15.39 10.68
C LEU A 149 1.17 -15.82 11.42
N THR A 150 1.36 -17.12 11.60
CA THR A 150 2.59 -17.73 12.13
C THR A 150 2.97 -18.94 11.27
N ALA A 151 4.24 -19.33 11.26
CA ALA A 151 4.66 -20.55 10.57
C ALA A 151 5.83 -21.22 11.29
N ALA A 152 5.70 -22.50 11.65
CA ALA A 152 6.69 -23.19 12.47
C ALA A 152 7.99 -23.50 11.71
N GLY A 153 9.12 -23.16 12.33
CA GLY A 153 10.46 -23.46 11.84
C GLY A 153 11.07 -24.71 12.47
N THR A 154 12.33 -24.97 12.12
CA THR A 154 13.13 -26.09 12.63
C THR A 154 14.58 -25.68 12.85
N ILE A 155 15.27 -26.37 13.75
CA ILE A 155 16.71 -26.31 13.95
C ILE A 155 17.29 -27.72 13.85
N LYS A 156 18.47 -27.84 13.22
CA LYS A 156 19.20 -29.12 13.06
C LYS A 156 20.66 -28.94 13.42
N GLY A 157 21.31 -30.04 13.79
CA GLY A 157 22.76 -30.09 14.05
C GLY A 157 23.15 -30.41 15.49
N PHE A 158 22.18 -30.56 16.40
CA PHE A 158 22.47 -31.08 17.74
C PHE A 158 23.12 -32.46 17.68
N VAL A 159 24.19 -32.62 18.45
CA VAL A 159 25.00 -33.82 18.50
C VAL A 159 24.40 -34.78 19.53
N ASN A 160 24.43 -36.08 19.22
CA ASN A 160 24.08 -37.16 20.15
C ASN A 160 22.72 -36.99 20.88
N GLY A 161 21.74 -36.37 20.22
CA GLY A 161 20.41 -36.14 20.80
C GLY A 161 20.38 -35.07 21.88
N GLU A 162 21.40 -34.23 22.00
CA GLU A 162 21.38 -33.06 22.87
C GLU A 162 20.25 -32.11 22.48
N THR A 163 19.80 -31.32 23.46
CA THR A 163 18.59 -30.51 23.33
C THR A 163 18.82 -29.08 23.80
N ALA A 164 18.12 -28.16 23.15
CA ALA A 164 17.88 -26.79 23.58
C ALA A 164 16.48 -26.39 23.09
N THR A 165 15.81 -25.48 23.79
CA THR A 165 14.46 -25.05 23.41
C THR A 165 14.52 -24.09 22.23
N PHE A 166 14.01 -24.54 21.08
CA PHE A 166 13.83 -23.73 19.88
C PHE A 166 12.35 -23.37 19.71
N THR A 167 12.06 -22.07 19.57
CA THR A 167 10.71 -21.56 19.34
C THR A 167 10.72 -20.59 18.17
N THR A 168 9.82 -20.76 17.22
CA THR A 168 9.59 -19.76 16.18
C THR A 168 8.75 -18.61 16.74
N THR A 169 9.23 -17.39 16.57
CA THR A 169 8.66 -16.18 17.18
C THR A 169 8.04 -15.23 16.15
N GLY A 170 8.23 -15.50 14.86
CA GLY A 170 7.62 -14.71 13.79
C GLY A 170 6.09 -14.73 13.87
N SER A 171 5.49 -13.54 13.90
CA SER A 171 4.04 -13.34 13.93
C SER A 171 3.69 -12.01 13.27
N VAL A 172 2.77 -12.01 12.30
CA VAL A 172 2.31 -10.80 11.61
C VAL A 172 0.79 -10.83 11.52
N THR A 173 0.12 -9.73 11.88
CA THR A 173 -1.35 -9.63 11.80
C THR A 173 -1.79 -8.62 10.74
N ASN A 174 -1.13 -7.46 10.72
CA ASN A 174 -1.49 -6.36 9.83
C ASN A 174 -0.59 -6.34 8.58
N VAL A 175 -1.09 -5.75 7.50
CA VAL A 175 -0.35 -5.59 6.23
C VAL A 175 0.98 -4.84 6.46
N ASP A 176 0.94 -3.79 7.28
CA ASP A 176 2.08 -2.91 7.57
C ASP A 176 2.51 -2.95 9.05
N ASP A 177 2.50 -4.13 9.68
CA ASP A 177 2.86 -4.26 11.10
C ASP A 177 4.30 -3.80 11.41
N PRO A 178 4.50 -2.68 12.13
CA PRO A 178 5.83 -2.17 12.42
C PRO A 178 6.56 -2.99 13.49
N ASN A 179 5.86 -3.86 14.25
CA ASN A 179 6.48 -4.72 15.26
C ASN A 179 7.37 -5.81 14.63
N ASN A 180 7.36 -5.97 13.31
CA ASN A 180 8.19 -6.94 12.61
C ASN A 180 9.03 -6.36 11.45
N GLY A 181 9.20 -5.03 11.42
CA GLY A 181 10.16 -4.29 10.59
C GLY A 181 10.43 -4.88 9.20
N VAL A 182 9.80 -4.32 8.16
CA VAL A 182 9.83 -4.80 6.76
C VAL A 182 8.90 -6.01 6.58
N VAL A 183 8.56 -6.37 5.33
CA VAL A 183 8.07 -7.71 4.95
C VAL A 183 8.85 -8.75 5.76
N GLY A 184 8.25 -9.22 6.86
CA GLY A 184 9.03 -9.51 8.06
C GLY A 184 9.52 -10.94 8.07
N ASN A 185 10.80 -11.13 8.37
CA ASN A 185 11.38 -12.46 8.54
C ASN A 185 10.57 -13.24 9.59
N ASN A 186 10.37 -14.53 9.34
CA ASN A 186 9.83 -15.47 10.30
C ASN A 186 10.94 -15.80 11.32
N THR A 187 10.98 -15.05 12.42
CA THR A 187 12.08 -15.07 13.41
C THR A 187 11.98 -16.27 14.37
N TYR A 188 13.01 -16.48 15.19
CA TYR A 188 13.06 -17.53 16.20
C TYR A 188 13.78 -17.08 17.47
N SER A 189 13.62 -17.88 18.52
CA SER A 189 14.37 -17.82 19.77
C SER A 189 14.96 -19.20 20.05
N LEU A 190 16.20 -19.22 20.55
CA LEU A 190 16.90 -20.40 21.02
C LEU A 190 17.32 -20.18 22.46
N VAL A 191 16.89 -21.05 23.36
CA VAL A 191 17.23 -21.02 24.79
C VAL A 191 17.98 -22.29 25.14
N TRP A 192 19.19 -22.14 25.68
CA TRP A 192 20.07 -23.23 26.10
C TRP A 192 19.68 -23.78 27.47
N ASP A 193 18.46 -24.28 27.60
CA ASP A 193 17.87 -24.83 28.83
C ASP A 193 17.84 -26.37 28.88
N GLY A 194 18.28 -27.02 27.80
CA GLY A 194 18.38 -28.47 27.70
C GLY A 194 19.77 -29.00 28.08
N THR A 195 20.18 -30.08 27.43
CA THR A 195 21.48 -30.73 27.69
C THR A 195 22.63 -30.15 26.87
N ALA A 196 22.34 -29.36 25.84
CA ALA A 196 23.34 -28.74 25.00
C ALA A 196 23.91 -27.47 25.68
N SER A 197 25.24 -27.31 25.66
CA SER A 197 25.91 -26.09 26.11
C SER A 197 26.11 -25.12 24.95
N GLU A 198 25.82 -23.84 25.14
CA GLU A 198 25.91 -22.81 24.09
C GLU A 198 27.27 -22.76 23.40
N SER A 199 28.36 -22.82 24.17
CA SER A 199 29.73 -22.77 23.65
C SER A 199 30.07 -23.92 22.71
N ASN A 200 29.38 -25.05 22.81
CA ASN A 200 29.61 -26.22 21.96
C ASN A 200 29.04 -26.10 20.55
N TYR A 201 28.27 -25.04 20.26
CA TYR A 201 27.51 -24.91 19.03
C TYR A 201 27.65 -23.52 18.42
N ALA A 202 27.58 -23.46 17.10
CA ALA A 202 27.55 -22.21 16.35
C ALA A 202 26.48 -22.30 15.26
N ILE A 203 25.63 -21.27 15.16
CA ILE A 203 24.68 -21.15 14.04
C ILE A 203 25.46 -20.68 12.82
N ILE A 204 25.64 -21.58 11.85
CA ILE A 204 26.42 -21.29 10.64
C ILE A 204 25.53 -20.97 9.43
N THR A 205 24.22 -21.24 9.52
CA THR A 205 23.28 -21.00 8.43
C THR A 205 21.90 -20.70 8.98
N GLU A 206 21.31 -19.60 8.51
CA GLU A 206 19.95 -19.19 8.80
C GLU A 206 19.19 -19.01 7.49
N ASN A 207 18.23 -19.91 7.24
CA ASN A 207 17.32 -19.81 6.11
C ASN A 207 15.97 -19.31 6.63
N LEU A 208 15.86 -18.00 6.85
CA LEU A 208 14.65 -17.39 7.38
C LEU A 208 13.66 -17.07 6.26
N GLY A 209 12.47 -17.63 6.36
CA GLY A 209 11.34 -17.29 5.48
C GLY A 209 10.71 -15.96 5.89
N THR A 210 9.64 -15.57 5.18
CA THR A 210 8.91 -14.32 5.40
C THR A 210 7.44 -14.59 5.65
N LEU A 211 6.81 -13.76 6.49
CA LEU A 211 5.36 -13.78 6.69
C LEU A 211 4.74 -12.57 5.99
N THR A 212 3.72 -12.81 5.15
CA THR A 212 3.10 -11.75 4.35
C THR A 212 1.58 -11.77 4.51
N VAL A 213 1.03 -10.65 4.97
CA VAL A 213 -0.42 -10.42 5.00
C VAL A 213 -0.79 -9.57 3.79
N ILE A 214 -1.69 -10.08 2.97
CA ILE A 214 -2.20 -9.43 1.77
C ILE A 214 -3.43 -8.61 2.17
N PRO A 215 -3.55 -7.34 1.76
CA PRO A 215 -4.73 -6.52 2.03
C PRO A 215 -6.02 -7.21 1.58
N GLN A 216 -7.04 -7.18 2.42
CA GLN A 216 -8.38 -7.64 2.07
C GLN A 216 -9.06 -6.58 1.20
N THR A 217 -9.53 -6.95 0.01
CA THR A 217 -10.24 -5.98 -0.82
C THR A 217 -11.67 -5.77 -0.33
N ILE A 218 -12.13 -4.52 -0.39
CA ILE A 218 -13.54 -4.15 -0.14
C ILE A 218 -14.42 -4.34 -1.39
N ASN A 219 -13.81 -4.58 -2.56
CA ASN A 219 -14.51 -4.73 -3.83
C ASN A 219 -14.49 -6.20 -4.29
N PRO A 220 -15.64 -6.88 -4.45
CA PRO A 220 -15.67 -8.26 -4.95
C PRO A 220 -15.15 -8.42 -6.38
N GLU A 221 -15.10 -7.33 -7.15
CA GLU A 221 -14.61 -7.29 -8.54
C GLU A 221 -13.25 -6.56 -8.65
N ASP A 222 -12.47 -6.51 -7.57
CA ASP A 222 -11.15 -5.86 -7.58
C ASP A 222 -10.21 -6.50 -8.61
N PRO A 223 -9.80 -5.76 -9.67
CA PRO A 223 -8.93 -6.30 -10.70
C PRO A 223 -7.49 -6.53 -10.20
N ASP A 224 -7.06 -5.77 -9.19
CA ASP A 224 -5.70 -5.84 -8.66
C ASP A 224 -5.55 -7.01 -7.67
N ASN A 225 -6.64 -7.38 -6.98
CA ASN A 225 -6.65 -8.44 -5.96
C ASN A 225 -7.91 -9.34 -6.02
N PRO A 226 -8.18 -10.05 -7.14
CA PRO A 226 -9.43 -10.78 -7.36
C PRO A 226 -9.69 -11.96 -6.41
N GLY A 227 -8.72 -12.33 -5.58
CA GLY A 227 -8.82 -13.42 -4.59
C GLY A 227 -8.78 -12.97 -3.13
N SER A 228 -8.66 -11.65 -2.85
CA SER A 228 -8.58 -11.15 -1.47
C SER A 228 -9.91 -10.66 -0.90
N TYR A 229 -11.01 -10.79 -1.65
CA TYR A 229 -12.33 -10.40 -1.16
C TYR A 229 -12.85 -11.43 -0.17
N MET A 230 -13.20 -10.97 1.04
CA MET A 230 -13.75 -11.80 2.12
C MET A 230 -15.01 -11.12 2.70
N GLY A 231 -16.02 -10.92 1.85
CA GLY A 231 -17.38 -10.58 2.28
C GLY A 231 -17.57 -9.18 2.89
N VAL A 232 -16.71 -8.20 2.59
CA VAL A 232 -16.94 -6.81 3.01
C VAL A 232 -18.20 -6.26 2.33
N THR A 233 -19.03 -5.57 3.09
CA THR A 233 -20.26 -4.92 2.62
C THR A 233 -20.22 -3.42 2.87
N VAL A 234 -20.82 -2.67 1.94
CA VAL A 234 -21.02 -1.21 2.04
C VAL A 234 -22.51 -0.97 1.83
N ASN A 235 -23.17 -0.25 2.75
CA ASN A 235 -24.57 0.10 2.58
C ASN A 235 -24.78 1.05 1.40
N ASP A 236 -26.04 1.28 1.03
CA ASP A 236 -26.39 2.20 -0.05
C ASP A 236 -26.83 3.56 0.51
N PRO A 237 -26.53 4.66 -0.21
CA PRO A 237 -27.05 5.99 0.11
C PRO A 237 -28.55 6.12 -0.22
N GLN A 238 -29.15 7.25 0.17
CA GLN A 238 -30.50 7.63 -0.22
C GLN A 238 -30.51 9.01 -0.88
N ASN A 239 -31.34 9.16 -1.91
CA ASN A 239 -31.59 10.44 -2.53
C ASN A 239 -32.28 11.40 -1.54
N THR A 240 -32.00 12.67 -1.69
CA THR A 240 -32.51 13.74 -0.83
C THR A 240 -33.00 14.91 -1.66
N VAL A 241 -33.67 15.87 -1.04
CA VAL A 241 -34.04 17.14 -1.67
C VAL A 241 -33.20 18.23 -1.03
N TYR A 242 -32.74 19.19 -1.84
CA TYR A 242 -31.96 20.33 -1.38
C TYR A 242 -32.63 21.01 -0.19
N ASN A 243 -31.89 21.14 0.91
CA ASN A 243 -32.37 21.73 2.15
C ASN A 243 -31.47 22.86 2.68
N GLY A 244 -30.42 23.22 1.93
CA GLY A 244 -29.46 24.26 2.27
C GLY A 244 -28.41 23.86 3.31
N THR A 245 -28.30 22.56 3.63
CA THR A 245 -27.28 22.01 4.54
C THR A 245 -26.44 20.94 3.86
N ASP A 246 -25.35 20.51 4.52
CA ASP A 246 -24.54 19.40 4.04
C ASP A 246 -25.33 18.09 4.14
N GLN A 247 -25.47 17.42 3.00
CA GLN A 247 -26.22 16.18 2.82
C GLN A 247 -25.28 15.00 2.49
N ALA A 248 -24.01 15.09 2.92
CA ALA A 248 -23.02 14.03 2.76
C ALA A 248 -23.51 12.70 3.37
N TRP A 249 -23.58 11.66 2.54
CA TRP A 249 -23.85 10.30 3.00
C TRP A 249 -22.60 9.65 3.59
N LEU A 250 -22.67 9.26 4.86
CA LEU A 250 -21.59 8.54 5.53
C LEU A 250 -21.79 7.02 5.35
N PRO A 251 -20.92 6.32 4.60
CA PRO A 251 -21.02 4.88 4.44
C PRO A 251 -20.77 4.15 5.76
N THR A 252 -21.48 3.05 5.94
CA THR A 252 -21.21 2.01 6.93
C THR A 252 -20.60 0.83 6.18
N VAL A 253 -19.33 0.56 6.47
CA VAL A 253 -18.58 -0.55 5.88
C VAL A 253 -18.41 -1.62 6.95
N VAL A 254 -18.71 -2.88 6.62
CA VAL A 254 -18.72 -3.99 7.58
C VAL A 254 -18.04 -5.21 6.98
N SER A 255 -17.17 -5.88 7.76
CA SER A 255 -16.56 -7.16 7.37
C SER A 255 -17.58 -8.31 7.38
N GLU A 256 -17.21 -9.47 6.82
CA GLU A 256 -18.06 -10.68 6.86
C GLU A 256 -18.42 -11.10 8.29
N GLU A 257 -17.51 -10.88 9.25
CA GLU A 257 -17.71 -11.20 10.66
C GLU A 257 -18.59 -10.19 11.40
N GLY A 258 -19.07 -9.14 10.72
CA GLY A 258 -19.93 -8.12 11.31
C GLY A 258 -19.17 -6.98 12.00
N VAL A 259 -17.84 -6.88 11.82
CA VAL A 259 -17.04 -5.80 12.39
C VAL A 259 -17.22 -4.54 11.54
N THR A 260 -17.66 -3.44 12.16
CA THR A 260 -17.72 -2.13 11.48
C THR A 260 -16.32 -1.59 11.27
N LEU A 261 -15.96 -1.34 10.03
CA LEU A 261 -14.70 -0.75 9.64
C LEU A 261 -14.71 0.76 9.89
N THR A 262 -13.53 1.32 10.10
CA THR A 262 -13.34 2.71 10.48
C THR A 262 -12.94 3.57 9.29
N GLN A 263 -13.59 4.73 9.15
CA GLN A 263 -13.21 5.72 8.17
C GLN A 263 -11.94 6.44 8.61
N SER A 264 -10.99 6.57 7.69
CA SER A 264 -9.80 7.40 7.82
C SER A 264 -10.13 8.89 7.68
N THR A 265 -9.54 9.70 8.55
CA THR A 265 -9.61 11.17 8.50
C THR A 265 -8.27 11.84 8.18
N ASP A 266 -7.21 11.05 8.01
CA ASP A 266 -5.82 11.50 7.80
C ASP A 266 -5.26 11.05 6.44
N GLY A 267 -6.13 10.73 5.48
CA GLY A 267 -5.71 10.35 4.13
C GLY A 267 -5.18 8.92 4.01
N GLY A 268 -5.59 8.05 4.92
CA GLY A 268 -5.30 6.61 4.91
C GLY A 268 -4.15 6.18 5.82
N GLU A 269 -3.65 7.07 6.69
CA GLU A 269 -2.62 6.70 7.67
C GLU A 269 -3.22 5.89 8.83
N THR A 270 -4.41 6.26 9.27
CA THR A 270 -5.22 5.51 10.23
C THR A 270 -6.60 5.25 9.69
N GLY A 271 -7.16 4.08 10.04
CA GLY A 271 -8.46 3.62 9.56
C GLY A 271 -8.37 2.58 8.46
N ASP A 272 -9.54 2.11 8.02
CA ASP A 272 -9.70 0.98 7.11
C ASP A 272 -10.14 1.41 5.71
N TYR A 273 -10.73 2.59 5.57
CA TYR A 273 -11.11 3.14 4.28
C TYR A 273 -11.16 4.67 4.27
N ILE A 274 -11.02 5.26 3.10
CA ILE A 274 -11.19 6.70 2.83
C ILE A 274 -12.48 6.90 2.04
N VAL A 275 -13.18 8.00 2.28
CA VAL A 275 -14.38 8.40 1.52
C VAL A 275 -14.09 9.72 0.83
N SER A 276 -14.45 9.80 -0.46
CA SER A 276 -14.39 11.03 -1.24
C SER A 276 -15.66 11.23 -2.06
N TYR A 277 -15.95 12.47 -2.38
CA TYR A 277 -17.13 12.88 -3.14
C TYR A 277 -16.67 13.63 -4.39
N ASN A 278 -17.29 13.37 -5.53
CA ASN A 278 -16.96 14.06 -6.78
C ASN A 278 -17.32 15.56 -6.77
N ASN A 279 -18.34 15.92 -5.99
CA ASN A 279 -18.97 17.24 -5.97
C ASN A 279 -19.29 17.67 -4.53
N SER A 280 -19.66 18.95 -4.37
CA SER A 280 -20.24 19.44 -3.12
C SER A 280 -21.50 18.66 -2.76
N THR A 281 -21.59 18.25 -1.51
CA THR A 281 -22.73 17.53 -0.92
C THR A 281 -23.81 18.46 -0.37
N ILE A 282 -23.73 19.77 -0.64
CA ILE A 282 -24.73 20.76 -0.24
C ILE A 282 -25.70 21.04 -1.39
N ASN A 283 -25.17 21.28 -2.60
CA ASN A 283 -25.96 21.73 -3.74
C ASN A 283 -26.68 20.59 -4.45
N ALA A 284 -27.78 20.90 -5.14
CA ALA A 284 -28.49 19.94 -5.95
C ALA A 284 -27.60 19.41 -7.08
N GLY A 285 -27.62 18.10 -7.29
CA GLY A 285 -26.78 17.45 -8.28
C GLY A 285 -26.64 15.96 -8.05
N HIS A 286 -25.91 15.33 -8.96
CA HIS A 286 -25.54 13.93 -8.90
C HIS A 286 -24.22 13.77 -8.15
N ILE A 287 -24.24 12.98 -7.08
CA ILE A 287 -23.09 12.75 -6.21
C ILE A 287 -22.62 11.31 -6.39
N VAL A 288 -21.34 11.18 -6.76
CA VAL A 288 -20.61 9.92 -6.77
C VAL A 288 -19.71 9.90 -5.54
N VAL A 289 -19.89 8.87 -4.73
CA VAL A 289 -19.12 8.60 -3.52
C VAL A 289 -18.16 7.46 -3.80
N THR A 290 -16.87 7.71 -3.62
CA THR A 290 -15.82 6.73 -3.81
C THR A 290 -15.28 6.33 -2.44
N ILE A 291 -15.42 5.05 -2.12
CA ILE A 291 -14.89 4.40 -0.91
C ILE A 291 -13.66 3.59 -1.33
N THR A 292 -12.50 3.89 -0.76
CA THR A 292 -11.24 3.22 -1.08
C THR A 292 -10.65 2.61 0.18
N GLY A 293 -10.34 1.32 0.17
CA GLY A 293 -9.71 0.63 1.30
C GLY A 293 -8.29 1.16 1.56
N CYS A 294 -7.90 1.20 2.84
CA CYS A 294 -6.54 1.55 3.27
C CYS A 294 -6.06 0.67 4.43
N GLY A 295 -4.76 0.72 4.72
CA GLY A 295 -4.12 -0.10 5.75
C GLY A 295 -4.26 -1.58 5.47
N ASN A 296 -5.04 -2.28 6.30
CA ASN A 296 -5.30 -3.71 6.15
C ASN A 296 -6.27 -4.05 4.99
N TYR A 297 -6.90 -3.03 4.41
CA TYR A 297 -7.85 -3.16 3.33
C TYR A 297 -7.37 -2.46 2.07
N ALA A 298 -7.89 -2.89 0.93
CA ALA A 298 -7.61 -2.32 -0.39
C ALA A 298 -8.88 -2.32 -1.26
N GLY A 299 -8.72 -1.94 -2.53
CA GLY A 299 -9.82 -1.90 -3.50
C GLY A 299 -10.67 -0.64 -3.38
N THR A 300 -11.58 -0.46 -4.33
CA THR A 300 -12.45 0.71 -4.41
C THR A 300 -13.87 0.31 -4.78
N VAL A 301 -14.84 0.90 -4.10
CA VAL A 301 -16.27 0.74 -4.34
C VAL A 301 -16.87 2.13 -4.54
N THR A 302 -17.75 2.27 -5.54
CA THR A 302 -18.51 3.50 -5.75
C THR A 302 -19.98 3.32 -5.40
N ARG A 303 -20.60 4.41 -4.95
CA ARG A 303 -22.04 4.55 -4.74
C ARG A 303 -22.49 5.90 -5.21
N GLU A 304 -23.77 6.01 -5.56
CA GLU A 304 -24.33 7.21 -6.17
C GLU A 304 -25.64 7.59 -5.50
N TYR A 305 -25.87 8.89 -5.35
CA TYR A 305 -27.16 9.45 -4.95
C TYR A 305 -27.37 10.83 -5.55
N ASP A 306 -28.63 11.24 -5.63
CA ASP A 306 -29.02 12.56 -6.10
C ASP A 306 -29.48 13.45 -4.94
N ILE A 307 -29.03 14.70 -4.96
CA ILE A 307 -29.66 15.80 -4.25
C ILE A 307 -30.58 16.48 -5.26
N PHE A 308 -31.87 16.18 -5.19
CA PHE A 308 -32.87 16.78 -6.06
C PHE A 308 -33.06 18.26 -5.75
N ARG A 309 -33.37 19.04 -6.78
CA ARG A 309 -33.72 20.45 -6.63
C ARG A 309 -34.93 20.63 -5.73
N ALA A 310 -34.88 21.62 -4.85
CA ALA A 310 -36.06 22.11 -4.15
C ALA A 310 -36.98 22.86 -5.13
N THR A 311 -38.21 23.16 -4.73
CA THR A 311 -39.17 23.88 -5.60
C THR A 311 -39.46 25.26 -5.04
N ILE A 312 -39.28 26.29 -5.87
CA ILE A 312 -39.85 27.62 -5.63
C ILE A 312 -41.17 27.73 -6.38
N ARG A 313 -42.25 28.04 -5.66
CA ARG A 313 -43.56 28.31 -6.26
C ARG A 313 -43.83 29.80 -6.29
N VAL A 314 -44.13 30.34 -7.47
CA VAL A 314 -44.54 31.73 -7.65
C VAL A 314 -46.03 31.78 -7.93
N HIS A 315 -46.75 32.59 -7.17
CA HIS A 315 -48.18 32.81 -7.29
C HIS A 315 -48.44 34.23 -7.80
N ALA A 316 -48.98 34.35 -9.00
CA ALA A 316 -49.47 35.63 -9.49
C ALA A 316 -50.74 36.06 -8.73
N ASN A 317 -50.93 37.37 -8.57
CA ASN A 317 -52.15 37.92 -7.98
C ASN A 317 -53.16 38.29 -9.07
N ASN A 318 -54.45 38.14 -8.77
CA ASN A 318 -55.51 38.64 -9.64
C ASN A 318 -55.45 40.17 -9.72
N HIS A 319 -55.73 40.71 -10.90
CA HIS A 319 -55.76 42.16 -11.15
C HIS A 319 -56.97 42.54 -12.01
N SER A 320 -57.30 43.82 -12.05
CA SER A 320 -58.39 44.31 -12.90
C SER A 320 -58.19 45.75 -13.32
N LYS A 321 -58.85 46.14 -14.42
CA LYS A 321 -58.98 47.53 -14.85
C LYS A 321 -60.33 47.79 -15.51
N VAL A 322 -60.67 49.07 -15.64
CA VAL A 322 -61.75 49.53 -16.51
C VAL A 322 -61.21 49.70 -17.92
N GLN A 323 -62.00 49.33 -18.94
CA GLN A 323 -61.65 49.47 -20.35
C GLN A 323 -61.17 50.88 -20.69
N GLY A 324 -60.06 50.98 -21.44
CA GLY A 324 -59.45 52.26 -21.81
C GLY A 324 -58.55 52.88 -20.74
N GLN A 325 -58.46 52.29 -19.54
CA GLN A 325 -57.44 52.64 -18.56
C GLN A 325 -56.13 51.89 -18.83
N ALA A 326 -55.02 52.45 -18.33
CA ALA A 326 -53.74 51.76 -18.35
C ALA A 326 -53.78 50.51 -17.45
N ASP A 327 -52.97 49.51 -17.78
CA ASP A 327 -52.82 48.32 -16.95
C ASP A 327 -52.15 48.66 -15.62
N PRO A 328 -52.64 48.16 -14.47
CA PRO A 328 -51.89 48.19 -13.23
C PRO A 328 -50.65 47.28 -13.33
N SER A 329 -49.65 47.56 -12.50
CA SER A 329 -48.49 46.67 -12.37
C SER A 329 -48.93 45.32 -11.83
N LEU A 330 -48.61 44.24 -12.55
CA LEU A 330 -48.89 42.89 -12.10
C LEU A 330 -48.00 42.55 -10.89
N THR A 331 -48.57 41.87 -9.90
CA THR A 331 -47.86 41.49 -8.67
C THR A 331 -47.89 39.98 -8.47
N SER A 332 -46.90 39.46 -7.76
CA SER A 332 -46.79 38.05 -7.37
C SER A 332 -46.12 37.91 -6.00
N TRP A 333 -46.21 36.72 -5.41
CA TRP A 333 -45.46 36.31 -4.23
C TRP A 333 -44.92 34.89 -4.43
N TYR A 334 -43.94 34.47 -3.62
CA TYR A 334 -43.34 33.14 -3.74
C TYR A 334 -43.25 32.41 -2.40
N GLU A 335 -43.16 31.08 -2.46
CA GLU A 335 -42.85 30.18 -1.34
C GLU A 335 -41.88 29.08 -1.77
N GLY A 336 -41.35 28.34 -0.79
CA GLY A 336 -40.51 27.15 -1.01
C GLY A 336 -39.00 27.37 -0.91
N ALA A 337 -38.53 28.60 -0.66
CA ALA A 337 -37.12 28.85 -0.39
C ALA A 337 -36.71 28.20 0.96
N VAL A 338 -35.55 27.56 0.98
CA VAL A 338 -35.00 26.93 2.19
C VAL A 338 -33.89 27.79 2.80
N ALA A 339 -33.42 27.44 4.00
CA ALA A 339 -32.27 28.07 4.67
C ALA A 339 -32.27 29.61 4.78
N ASN A 340 -33.44 30.27 4.76
CA ASN A 340 -33.59 31.73 4.70
C ASN A 340 -32.93 32.39 3.47
N GLU A 341 -32.75 31.60 2.42
CA GLU A 341 -32.30 32.06 1.12
C GLU A 341 -33.35 32.95 0.46
N ILE A 342 -32.90 33.91 -0.35
CA ILE A 342 -33.79 34.86 -1.02
C ILE A 342 -33.57 34.73 -2.53
N PRO A 343 -34.54 34.17 -3.29
CA PRO A 343 -34.43 34.01 -4.73
C PRO A 343 -34.16 35.33 -5.46
N GLY A 344 -33.26 35.28 -6.45
CA GLY A 344 -33.17 36.28 -7.50
C GLY A 344 -34.21 36.02 -8.59
N TRP A 345 -34.60 37.08 -9.30
CA TRP A 345 -35.61 37.02 -10.35
C TRP A 345 -35.15 37.78 -11.59
N THR A 346 -35.40 37.22 -12.77
CA THR A 346 -35.23 37.90 -14.04
C THR A 346 -36.51 37.78 -14.87
N GLY A 347 -36.68 38.68 -15.85
CA GLY A 347 -37.87 38.73 -16.69
C GLY A 347 -39.12 39.23 -15.97
N PHE A 348 -40.30 38.93 -16.52
CA PHE A 348 -41.58 39.46 -16.03
C PHE A 348 -42.75 38.53 -16.39
N ILE A 349 -43.76 38.53 -15.52
CA ILE A 349 -45.07 37.95 -15.79
C ILE A 349 -45.89 38.89 -16.69
N SER A 350 -46.78 38.33 -17.51
CA SER A 350 -47.63 39.12 -18.40
C SER A 350 -48.96 38.45 -18.69
N ARG A 351 -49.87 39.23 -19.27
CA ARG A 351 -51.10 38.75 -19.90
C ARG A 351 -51.04 39.00 -21.41
N ALA A 352 -51.90 38.34 -22.17
CA ALA A 352 -52.09 38.67 -23.58
C ALA A 352 -52.61 40.12 -23.76
N ALA A 353 -52.17 40.77 -24.85
CA ALA A 353 -52.62 42.12 -25.20
C ALA A 353 -54.12 42.13 -25.57
N GLY A 354 -54.80 43.25 -25.32
CA GLY A 354 -56.23 43.41 -25.63
C GLY A 354 -56.95 44.31 -24.62
N GLU A 355 -58.02 44.94 -25.10
CA GLU A 355 -58.85 45.91 -24.36
C GLU A 355 -60.34 45.52 -24.32
N ALA A 356 -60.71 44.37 -24.88
CA ALA A 356 -62.09 43.91 -24.82
C ALA A 356 -62.45 43.54 -23.37
N PRO A 357 -63.66 43.88 -22.87
CA PRO A 357 -64.09 43.43 -21.57
C PRO A 357 -64.08 41.90 -21.48
N GLY A 358 -63.53 41.36 -20.39
CA GLY A 358 -63.35 39.92 -20.24
C GLY A 358 -62.21 39.56 -19.28
N GLN A 359 -61.92 38.27 -19.20
CA GLN A 359 -60.81 37.73 -18.40
C GLN A 359 -59.63 37.34 -19.28
N TYR A 360 -58.44 37.69 -18.80
CA TYR A 360 -57.16 37.38 -19.41
C TYR A 360 -56.31 36.61 -18.41
N ALA A 361 -55.68 35.52 -18.82
CA ALA A 361 -54.76 34.79 -17.95
C ALA A 361 -53.45 35.58 -17.74
N ILE A 362 -52.96 35.62 -16.52
CA ILE A 362 -51.61 36.07 -16.16
C ILE A 362 -50.71 34.84 -16.16
N GLY A 363 -49.75 34.81 -17.09
CA GLY A 363 -48.78 33.72 -17.28
C GLY A 363 -47.36 34.11 -16.85
N GLN A 364 -46.50 33.10 -16.72
CA GLN A 364 -45.09 33.25 -16.31
C GLN A 364 -44.29 34.13 -17.26
N ASN A 365 -44.56 34.01 -18.57
CA ASN A 365 -43.84 34.70 -19.65
C ASN A 365 -42.31 34.53 -19.51
N THR A 366 -41.54 35.60 -19.36
CA THR A 366 -40.08 35.57 -19.28
C THR A 366 -39.56 35.43 -17.85
N LEU A 367 -40.42 35.31 -16.84
CA LEU A 367 -40.00 35.14 -15.46
C LEU A 367 -39.14 33.88 -15.29
N ARG A 368 -37.93 34.03 -14.76
CA ARG A 368 -37.02 32.94 -14.39
C ARG A 368 -36.45 33.20 -12.99
N LEU A 369 -36.03 32.12 -12.34
CA LEU A 369 -35.12 32.23 -11.20
C LEU A 369 -33.78 32.82 -11.67
N ALA A 370 -33.04 33.35 -10.72
CA ALA A 370 -31.65 33.73 -10.85
C ALA A 370 -30.99 33.60 -9.48
N ASP A 371 -29.66 33.59 -9.46
CA ASP A 371 -28.90 33.67 -8.21
C ASP A 371 -29.34 34.89 -7.39
N GLY A 372 -29.43 34.69 -6.07
CA GLY A 372 -30.09 35.59 -5.16
C GLY A 372 -29.23 35.97 -3.97
N GLN A 373 -29.90 36.37 -2.88
CA GLN A 373 -29.23 36.74 -1.64
C GLN A 373 -29.17 35.56 -0.68
N ASN A 374 -28.33 35.68 0.35
CA ASN A 374 -28.11 34.66 1.37
C ASN A 374 -27.68 33.29 0.82
N GLY A 375 -26.96 33.27 -0.31
CA GLY A 375 -26.45 32.04 -0.90
C GLY A 375 -27.44 31.29 -1.80
N PHE A 376 -28.58 31.89 -2.16
CA PHE A 376 -29.49 31.31 -3.13
C PHE A 376 -28.80 31.10 -4.49
N LEU A 377 -28.68 29.84 -4.90
CA LEU A 377 -28.22 29.46 -6.23
C LEU A 377 -29.39 28.87 -7.02
N GLU A 378 -29.66 29.42 -8.21
CA GLU A 378 -30.82 28.95 -9.00
C GLU A 378 -30.73 27.47 -9.38
N SER A 379 -29.52 26.94 -9.50
CA SER A 379 -29.26 25.54 -9.85
C SER A 379 -29.78 24.55 -8.81
N ASN A 380 -30.03 25.01 -7.58
CA ASN A 380 -30.58 24.21 -6.48
C ASN A 380 -32.11 24.13 -6.50
N TYR A 381 -32.77 24.86 -7.40
CA TYR A 381 -34.21 25.01 -7.40
C TYR A 381 -34.85 24.81 -8.78
N THR A 382 -36.08 24.32 -8.76
CA THR A 382 -36.99 24.31 -9.90
C THR A 382 -38.05 25.38 -9.67
N LEU A 383 -38.36 26.17 -10.71
CA LEU A 383 -39.43 27.17 -10.67
C LEU A 383 -40.76 26.54 -11.10
N GLU A 384 -41.77 26.63 -10.24
CA GLU A 384 -43.17 26.33 -10.56
C GLU A 384 -44.00 27.63 -10.52
N PHE A 385 -44.75 27.91 -11.58
CA PHE A 385 -45.56 29.13 -11.67
C PHE A 385 -47.05 28.82 -11.63
N VAL A 386 -47.75 29.47 -10.72
CA VAL A 386 -49.20 29.42 -10.57
C VAL A 386 -49.79 30.73 -11.09
N GLY A 387 -50.48 30.63 -12.23
CA GLY A 387 -51.10 31.76 -12.90
C GLY A 387 -52.28 32.38 -12.16
N ALA A 388 -52.70 33.56 -12.63
CA ALA A 388 -53.83 34.30 -12.09
C ALA A 388 -54.69 34.90 -13.21
N THR A 389 -55.69 35.69 -12.86
CA THR A 389 -56.62 36.31 -13.81
C THR A 389 -56.54 37.84 -13.77
N PHE A 390 -56.55 38.44 -14.94
CA PHE A 390 -56.67 39.88 -15.15
C PHE A 390 -58.02 40.18 -15.79
N THR A 391 -58.86 40.97 -15.12
CA THR A 391 -60.23 41.27 -15.58
C THR A 391 -60.35 42.69 -16.11
N ILE A 392 -60.81 42.85 -17.36
CA ILE A 392 -61.19 44.14 -17.93
C ILE A 392 -62.71 44.30 -17.81
N THR A 393 -63.17 45.30 -17.07
CA THR A 393 -64.60 45.65 -17.01
C THR A 393 -64.94 46.72 -18.04
N PRO A 394 -66.16 46.71 -18.64
CA PRO A 394 -66.58 47.76 -19.57
C PRO A 394 -66.46 49.15 -18.95
N ALA A 395 -66.21 50.17 -19.79
CA ALA A 395 -66.29 51.55 -19.35
C ALA A 395 -67.74 51.90 -18.95
N PRO A 396 -67.97 52.67 -17.87
CA PRO A 396 -69.31 53.12 -17.54
C PRO A 396 -69.87 53.96 -18.69
N VAL A 397 -71.03 53.56 -19.21
CA VAL A 397 -71.76 54.40 -20.16
C VAL A 397 -72.30 55.60 -19.39
N THR A 398 -71.87 56.82 -19.74
CA THR A 398 -72.60 58.03 -19.36
C THR A 398 -73.95 57.96 -20.07
N PRO A 399 -75.09 57.97 -19.35
CA PRO A 399 -76.38 58.19 -19.99
C PRO A 399 -76.29 59.51 -20.71
N ASP A 400 -76.50 59.52 -22.02
CA ASP A 400 -76.74 60.76 -22.74
C ASP A 400 -77.93 61.43 -22.05
N GLY A 401 -77.77 62.69 -21.66
CA GLY A 401 -78.86 63.49 -21.12
C GLY A 401 -79.84 63.83 -22.24
N GLY A 402 -80.50 62.82 -22.78
CA GLY A 402 -81.49 62.89 -23.83
C GLY A 402 -82.89 62.84 -23.25
N ASP A 403 -83.49 64.02 -23.18
CA ASP A 403 -84.90 64.36 -23.04
C ASP A 403 -85.91 63.21 -23.31
N ASP A 404 -86.75 62.96 -22.31
CA ASP A 404 -87.90 62.07 -22.37
C ASP A 404 -88.93 62.57 -23.40
N THR A 405 -89.02 61.92 -24.55
CA THR A 405 -90.28 61.90 -25.31
C THR A 405 -90.69 60.46 -25.65
N PRO A 406 -91.87 60.00 -25.19
CA PRO A 406 -92.32 58.65 -25.43
C PRO A 406 -92.99 58.53 -26.79
N VAL A 407 -92.59 57.53 -27.59
CA VAL A 407 -93.41 57.06 -28.71
C VAL A 407 -93.58 55.54 -28.65
N THR A 408 -94.85 55.16 -28.74
CA THR A 408 -95.44 53.82 -28.65
C THR A 408 -95.02 52.86 -29.77
N PRO A 409 -95.16 51.53 -29.58
CA PRO A 409 -94.49 50.52 -30.39
C PRO A 409 -95.23 50.19 -31.68
N VAL A 410 -94.48 49.84 -32.73
CA VAL A 410 -95.00 49.17 -33.93
C VAL A 410 -94.11 47.99 -34.33
N THR A 411 -94.77 46.85 -34.53
CA THR A 411 -94.27 45.55 -35.00
C THR A 411 -94.06 45.52 -36.53
N PRO A 412 -93.31 44.53 -37.07
CA PRO A 412 -92.56 44.64 -38.32
C PRO A 412 -93.29 44.10 -39.55
N VAL A 413 -92.97 44.63 -40.75
CA VAL A 413 -93.26 43.99 -42.05
C VAL A 413 -92.17 44.35 -43.10
N ASN A 414 -91.50 43.33 -43.64
CA ASN A 414 -90.74 43.28 -44.92
C ASN A 414 -91.72 43.01 -46.09
N PRO A 415 -91.40 43.04 -47.43
CA PRO A 415 -90.18 43.44 -48.17
C PRO A 415 -90.41 44.25 -49.52
N VAL A 416 -89.34 44.89 -50.08
CA VAL A 416 -88.87 44.96 -51.52
C VAL A 416 -89.81 45.54 -52.64
N PRO A 417 -89.41 46.00 -53.87
CA PRO A 417 -88.20 46.67 -54.45
C PRO A 417 -88.47 48.00 -55.28
N GLY A 418 -87.42 48.82 -55.49
CA GLY A 418 -87.08 49.69 -56.68
C GLY A 418 -88.11 50.70 -57.28
N PRO A 419 -87.75 51.58 -58.24
CA PRO A 419 -86.46 51.84 -58.94
C PRO A 419 -85.99 53.33 -58.81
N ASP A 420 -84.69 53.64 -58.94
CA ASP A 420 -83.98 54.20 -60.12
C ASP A 420 -84.22 55.69 -60.42
N ASP A 421 -83.22 56.52 -60.07
CA ASP A 421 -82.69 57.67 -60.85
C ASP A 421 -81.66 58.45 -59.99
N GLY A 422 -80.35 58.32 -60.23
CA GLY A 422 -79.58 59.19 -61.15
C GLY A 422 -78.64 60.09 -60.32
N ALA A 423 -77.35 59.76 -60.20
CA ALA A 423 -76.24 60.18 -61.08
C ALA A 423 -75.46 61.40 -60.52
N ASP A 424 -74.19 61.17 -60.16
CA ASP A 424 -73.01 62.08 -60.18
C ASP A 424 -71.85 61.32 -59.46
N ASP A 425 -71.08 60.47 -60.14
CA ASP A 425 -69.81 60.74 -60.86
C ASP A 425 -68.70 61.42 -60.03
N ALA A 426 -67.80 60.60 -59.48
CA ALA A 426 -66.37 60.90 -59.43
C ALA A 426 -65.58 59.59 -59.30
N THR A 427 -65.08 59.14 -60.46
CA THR A 427 -63.81 58.42 -60.73
C THR A 427 -62.75 58.51 -59.63
N ASP A 428 -61.78 57.62 -59.44
CA ASP A 428 -61.30 56.34 -59.97
C ASP A 428 -60.06 56.06 -59.09
N ASP A 429 -59.77 54.79 -58.78
CA ASP A 429 -58.41 54.24 -58.64
C ASP A 429 -58.43 52.90 -57.87
N ALA A 430 -58.22 51.86 -58.69
CA ALA A 430 -57.30 50.74 -58.51
C ALA A 430 -57.71 49.53 -57.63
N GLU A 431 -58.23 48.54 -58.35
CA GLU A 431 -57.74 47.15 -58.43
C GLU A 431 -57.86 46.22 -57.22
N THR A 432 -58.90 45.38 -57.30
CA THR A 432 -58.93 44.00 -56.81
C THR A 432 -58.19 43.07 -57.77
N GLU A 433 -57.38 42.16 -57.27
CA GLU A 433 -57.24 40.81 -57.84
C GLU A 433 -57.20 39.81 -56.69
N ALA A 434 -58.11 38.84 -56.74
CA ALA A 434 -58.13 37.67 -55.88
C ALA A 434 -58.28 36.42 -56.75
N ILE A 435 -57.74 35.30 -56.24
CA ILE A 435 -57.90 33.88 -56.65
C ILE A 435 -56.71 33.41 -57.54
N ASP A 436 -55.92 32.40 -57.17
CA ASP A 436 -56.37 31.01 -57.00
C ASP A 436 -55.48 30.13 -56.10
N ASP A 437 -56.10 29.08 -55.57
CA ASP A 437 -55.58 27.98 -54.74
C ASP A 437 -54.55 27.11 -55.48
N ASP A 438 -53.53 26.59 -54.78
CA ASP A 438 -53.08 25.19 -54.95
C ASP A 438 -52.21 24.68 -53.78
N GLU A 439 -52.12 23.36 -53.66
CA GLU A 439 -52.00 22.54 -52.45
C GLU A 439 -50.71 22.56 -51.58
N THR A 440 -50.93 22.06 -50.34
CA THR A 440 -50.10 21.41 -49.28
C THR A 440 -48.63 20.99 -49.55
N PRO A 441 -47.88 20.49 -48.53
CA PRO A 441 -47.59 20.93 -47.17
C PRO A 441 -46.07 21.23 -47.00
N LEU A 442 -45.67 22.14 -46.11
CA LEU A 442 -44.24 22.30 -45.80
C LEU A 442 -43.76 21.15 -44.89
N THR A 443 -43.15 20.15 -45.52
CA THR A 443 -42.08 19.35 -44.93
C THR A 443 -40.81 20.21 -44.92
N GLU A 444 -40.37 20.67 -43.75
CA GLU A 444 -38.97 21.10 -43.57
C GLU A 444 -38.15 19.90 -43.12
N SER A 445 -37.30 19.45 -44.03
CA SER A 445 -36.13 18.62 -43.73
C SER A 445 -35.09 19.49 -43.02
N ILE A 446 -34.72 19.10 -41.80
CA ILE A 446 -33.53 19.61 -41.13
C ILE A 446 -32.34 18.98 -41.86
N GLU A 447 -31.63 19.77 -42.66
CA GLU A 447 -30.29 19.41 -43.12
C GLU A 447 -29.31 19.64 -41.97
N ASP A 448 -28.73 18.52 -41.52
CA ASP A 448 -27.53 18.43 -40.72
C ASP A 448 -26.35 18.84 -41.62
N ASP A 449 -25.80 20.02 -41.37
CA ASP A 449 -24.44 20.35 -41.80
C ASP A 449 -23.79 21.25 -40.76
N ASP A 450 -22.87 20.63 -40.03
CA ASP A 450 -21.68 21.20 -39.40
C ASP A 450 -21.88 22.34 -38.41
N THR A 451 -21.98 21.97 -37.14
CA THR A 451 -21.40 22.75 -36.04
C THR A 451 -19.90 22.99 -36.27
N PRO A 452 -19.43 24.25 -36.39
CA PRO A 452 -18.08 24.57 -35.98
C PRO A 452 -18.14 24.93 -34.50
N LEU A 453 -18.08 23.91 -33.63
CA LEU A 453 -17.42 24.13 -32.35
C LEU A 453 -15.95 24.43 -32.66
N ALA A 454 -15.49 25.60 -32.21
CA ALA A 454 -14.13 26.13 -32.31
C ALA A 454 -13.72 26.77 -33.65
N SER A 455 -13.95 28.09 -33.77
CA SER A 455 -13.01 28.97 -34.48
C SER A 455 -12.55 30.06 -33.51
N GLY A 456 -11.24 30.08 -33.27
CA GLY A 456 -10.60 30.79 -32.18
C GLY A 456 -10.81 32.29 -32.14
N ARG A 457 -10.96 32.79 -30.91
CA ARG A 457 -10.57 34.15 -30.55
C ARG A 457 -9.20 34.06 -29.92
N GLU A 458 -8.18 34.50 -30.66
CA GLU A 458 -6.79 34.60 -30.22
C GLU A 458 -6.62 35.73 -29.18
N ASP A 459 -7.14 35.54 -27.98
CA ASP A 459 -6.72 36.33 -26.82
C ASP A 459 -5.72 35.48 -26.01
N ARG A 460 -4.55 35.23 -26.60
CA ARG A 460 -3.38 34.71 -25.90
C ARG A 460 -2.90 35.78 -24.93
N ASP A 461 -3.47 35.80 -23.73
CA ASP A 461 -2.85 36.20 -22.45
C ASP A 461 -3.92 36.41 -21.37
N CYS A 462 -4.63 35.33 -21.00
CA CYS A 462 -5.42 35.34 -19.76
C CYS A 462 -4.46 35.36 -18.56
N TRP A 463 -4.45 36.48 -17.82
CA TRP A 463 -3.62 36.68 -16.60
C TRP A 463 -3.79 35.53 -15.58
N VAL A 464 -4.96 34.90 -15.52
CA VAL A 464 -5.21 33.74 -14.66
C VAL A 464 -4.25 32.56 -14.95
N HIS A 465 -3.92 32.29 -16.22
CA HIS A 465 -2.96 31.23 -16.55
C HIS A 465 -1.55 31.58 -16.06
N TRP A 466 -1.14 32.85 -16.18
CA TRP A 466 0.14 33.33 -15.64
C TRP A 466 0.21 33.18 -14.12
N PHE A 467 -0.87 33.49 -13.40
CA PHE A 467 -0.90 33.31 -11.94
C PHE A 467 -0.85 31.83 -11.53
N MET A 468 -1.49 30.93 -12.28
CA MET A 468 -1.40 29.49 -12.02
C MET A 468 0.01 28.96 -12.24
N PHE A 469 0.71 29.39 -13.31
CA PHE A 469 2.10 29.00 -13.55
C PHE A 469 3.04 29.56 -12.48
N VAL A 470 2.86 30.80 -12.04
CA VAL A 470 3.63 31.38 -10.91
C VAL A 470 3.35 30.62 -9.61
N GLY A 471 2.10 30.27 -9.33
CA GLY A 471 1.72 29.47 -8.16
C GLY A 471 2.39 28.09 -8.15
N LEU A 472 2.37 27.39 -9.29
CA LEU A 472 3.05 26.11 -9.46
C LEU A 472 4.57 26.23 -9.27
N ALA A 473 5.18 27.29 -9.80
CA ALA A 473 6.62 27.53 -9.66
C ALA A 473 7.02 27.84 -8.21
N VAL A 474 6.24 28.65 -7.48
CA VAL A 474 6.49 28.95 -6.07
C VAL A 474 6.35 27.70 -5.20
N SER A 475 5.32 26.87 -5.44
CA SER A 475 5.14 25.61 -4.73
C SER A 475 6.28 24.62 -4.99
N ALA A 476 6.76 24.52 -6.23
CA ALA A 476 7.90 23.68 -6.57
C ALA A 476 9.21 24.15 -5.89
N ILE A 477 9.46 25.45 -5.86
CA ILE A 477 10.63 26.04 -5.18
C ILE A 477 10.55 25.79 -3.67
N TYR A 478 9.36 25.95 -3.07
CA TYR A 478 9.14 25.64 -1.66
C TYR A 478 9.40 24.17 -1.35
N TYR A 479 8.89 23.26 -2.18
CA TYR A 479 9.12 21.82 -2.03
C TYR A 479 10.60 21.45 -2.12
N ILE A 480 11.33 22.01 -3.10
CA ILE A 480 12.79 21.81 -3.23
C ILE A 480 13.52 22.36 -2.00
N GLY A 481 13.14 23.54 -1.51
CA GLY A 481 13.68 24.13 -0.29
C GLY A 481 13.48 23.24 0.94
N ALA A 482 12.28 22.71 1.13
CA ALA A 482 11.95 21.78 2.21
C ALA A 482 12.78 20.48 2.12
N LEU A 483 12.99 19.96 0.91
CA LEU A 483 13.76 18.75 0.65
C LEU A 483 15.26 18.94 0.94
N ILE A 484 15.83 20.09 0.55
CA ILE A 484 17.20 20.48 0.88
C ILE A 484 17.37 20.66 2.40
N HIS A 485 16.42 21.33 3.06
CA HIS A 485 16.44 21.54 4.51
C HIS A 485 16.37 20.20 5.26
N ARG A 486 15.49 19.29 4.83
CA ARG A 486 15.37 17.95 5.42
C ARG A 486 16.66 17.14 5.26
N ARG A 487 17.26 17.13 4.07
CA ARG A 487 18.54 16.43 3.84
C ARG A 487 19.67 16.99 4.70
N LYS A 488 19.74 18.32 4.86
CA LYS A 488 20.75 18.96 5.72
C LYS A 488 20.55 18.58 7.18
N PHE A 489 19.32 18.63 7.69
CA PHE A 489 19.01 18.21 9.05
C PHE A 489 19.36 16.74 9.31
N THR A 490 19.06 15.83 8.36
CA THR A 490 19.46 14.41 8.48
C THR A 490 20.98 14.22 8.48
N GLY A 491 21.72 15.02 7.70
CA GLY A 491 23.19 15.01 7.70
C GLY A 491 23.78 15.50 9.02
N ASP A 492 23.25 16.60 9.55
CA ASP A 492 23.68 17.17 10.83
C ASP A 492 23.35 16.21 12.00
N LEU A 493 22.20 15.54 11.96
CA LEU A 493 21.80 14.53 12.95
C LEU A 493 22.74 13.31 12.92
N LYS A 494 23.07 12.81 11.73
CA LYS A 494 24.00 11.69 11.57
C LYS A 494 25.42 12.05 12.03
N SER A 495 25.89 13.26 11.71
CA SER A 495 27.18 13.75 12.21
C SER A 495 27.21 13.89 13.73
N TYR A 496 26.09 14.30 14.34
CA TYR A 496 25.96 14.35 15.80
C TYR A 496 25.93 12.95 16.41
N GLU A 497 25.15 12.03 15.84
CA GLU A 497 25.08 10.62 16.24
C GLU A 497 26.45 9.93 16.17
N ASP A 498 27.15 10.07 15.04
CA ASP A 498 28.51 9.53 14.85
C ASP A 498 29.50 10.14 15.88
N SER A 499 29.37 11.43 16.22
CA SER A 499 30.22 12.08 17.22
C SER A 499 29.96 11.65 18.66
N VAL A 500 28.74 11.17 18.98
CA VAL A 500 28.34 10.71 20.32
C VAL A 500 28.61 9.21 20.47
N LEU A 501 28.44 8.42 19.40
CA LEU A 501 28.58 6.97 19.42
C LEU A 501 30.01 6.46 19.15
N ASN A 502 30.90 7.28 18.59
CA ASN A 502 32.28 6.87 18.32
C ASN A 502 33.32 7.98 18.61
N PRO A 503 33.66 8.24 19.89
CA PRO A 503 34.59 9.31 20.26
C PRO A 503 36.06 9.06 19.84
N ASP A 504 36.42 7.85 19.42
CA ASP A 504 37.82 7.45 19.12
C ASP A 504 38.33 7.85 17.72
N ASP A 505 37.47 8.35 16.83
CA ASP A 505 37.87 8.76 15.46
C ASP A 505 38.32 10.23 15.35
N GLN A 506 38.28 11.01 16.44
CA GLN A 506 38.69 12.43 16.47
C GLN A 506 40.21 12.67 16.37
N ASN A 507 41.03 11.63 16.17
CA ASN A 507 42.50 11.74 16.06
C ASN A 507 43.07 11.37 14.67
N ARG A 508 42.24 11.33 13.62
CA ARG A 508 42.71 11.28 12.22
C ARG A 508 42.15 12.44 11.39
N ALA A 509 42.65 13.63 11.64
CA ALA A 509 42.67 14.75 10.68
C ALA A 509 43.99 15.51 10.80
#